data_AF-A0A662MWN8-F1
#
_entry.id   AF-A0A662MWN8-F1
#
_cell.length_a   1.000
_cell.length_b   1.000
_cell.length_c   1.000
_cell.angle_alpha   90.00
_cell.angle_beta   90.00
_cell.angle_gamma   90.00
#
_symmetry.space_group_name_H-M   'P 1'
#
loop_
_entity.id
_entity.type
_entity.pdbx_description
1 polymer ?
#
loop_
_entity_poly.entity_id
_entity_poly.type
_entity_poly.pdbx_seq_one_letter_code
_entity_poly.pdbx_strand_id
1 'polypeptide(L)'
;MAVILAAGKGKRLGSLTRDRPKALVEVAGLPLLYRAIKILWMGGIDHFVIVTGCKGDTVEEAVKRDVKGVSISFVRNEEWQKGNLYSLAAAENYIDDEFFLLSVCDHIFDHRIVKALVEVIPVKYSVVVAAEPGVANEEATKIRVENKKVIEIGKRVSGNYTDIGLFLCRRKIFKYANIAIERGMSNLSDAIQIAAERGDATIFHISRIGDIYVSKLRKEVKPYWIDIDTPEDLRQGEKIIVESSSKGASDLLAHYVHTPIENWLVLKVAKTKLTPNQVTLIVNLFAYSATLLFLLSQYLAASIIT
;
A
#
# COMPACT_ATOMS: atom_id res chain seq x y z
N MET A 1 -10.55 12.85 4.34
CA MET A 1 -9.07 12.99 4.29
C MET A 1 -8.38 11.68 4.69
N ALA A 2 -7.06 11.59 4.51
CA ALA A 2 -6.24 10.50 5.04
C ALA A 2 -4.95 11.00 5.71
N VAL A 3 -4.46 10.23 6.69
CA VAL A 3 -3.19 10.41 7.39
C VAL A 3 -2.28 9.25 7.01
N ILE A 4 -1.07 9.54 6.53
CA ILE A 4 -0.08 8.52 6.17
C ILE A 4 1.10 8.58 7.12
N LEU A 5 1.37 7.48 7.82
CA LEU A 5 2.53 7.35 8.70
C LEU A 5 3.75 6.91 7.88
N ALA A 6 4.66 7.84 7.60
CA ALA A 6 5.84 7.65 6.74
C ALA A 6 7.17 7.92 7.48
N ALA A 7 7.18 7.84 8.81
CA ALA A 7 8.30 8.24 9.65
C ALA A 7 9.40 7.16 9.85
N GLY A 8 9.18 5.93 9.37
CA GLY A 8 10.02 4.76 9.66
C GLY A 8 11.34 4.67 8.88
N LYS A 9 12.38 4.11 9.53
CA LYS A 9 13.72 3.90 8.94
C LYS A 9 13.82 2.68 8.00
N GLY A 10 13.00 1.63 8.21
CA GLY A 10 13.03 0.41 7.39
C GLY A 10 14.33 -0.40 7.49
N LYS A 11 14.84 -0.63 8.72
CA LYS A 11 16.13 -1.32 8.95
C LYS A 11 16.20 -2.71 8.30
N ARG A 12 15.08 -3.44 8.23
CA ARG A 12 14.98 -4.81 7.68
C ARG A 12 15.19 -4.89 6.16
N LEU A 13 15.11 -3.77 5.45
CA LEU A 13 15.37 -3.69 4.01
C LEU A 13 16.87 -3.56 3.65
N GLY A 14 17.76 -3.51 4.65
CA GLY A 14 19.20 -3.56 4.45
C GLY A 14 19.76 -2.45 3.57
N SER A 15 20.41 -2.81 2.45
CA SER A 15 21.02 -1.86 1.52
C SER A 15 20.01 -0.91 0.87
N LEU A 16 18.74 -1.32 0.73
CA LEU A 16 17.69 -0.52 0.10
C LEU A 16 17.33 0.74 0.90
N THR A 17 17.61 0.75 2.21
CA THR A 17 17.33 1.88 3.12
C THR A 17 18.59 2.52 3.69
N ARG A 18 19.77 2.20 3.13
CA ARG A 18 21.05 2.79 3.52
C ARG A 18 21.06 4.29 3.20
N ASP A 19 20.80 4.62 1.94
CA ASP A 19 20.95 5.98 1.43
C ASP A 19 19.61 6.71 1.27
N ARG A 20 18.48 6.00 1.34
CA ARG A 20 17.12 6.56 1.20
C ARG A 20 16.18 6.13 2.33
N PRO A 21 15.18 6.94 2.71
CA PRO A 21 14.16 6.56 3.69
C PRO A 21 13.26 5.44 3.16
N LYS A 22 12.66 4.63 4.05
CA LYS A 22 11.75 3.53 3.69
C LYS A 22 10.61 4.00 2.78
N ALA A 23 10.03 5.16 3.10
CA ALA A 23 8.97 5.79 2.33
C ALA A 23 9.30 5.98 0.83
N LEU A 24 10.60 6.08 0.49
CA LEU A 24 11.10 6.27 -0.87
C LEU A 24 11.72 5.00 -1.49
N VAL A 25 11.56 3.84 -0.85
CA VAL A 25 11.89 2.55 -1.48
C VAL A 25 10.87 2.29 -2.58
N GLU A 26 11.36 1.90 -3.76
CA GLU A 26 10.52 1.64 -4.92
C GLU A 26 10.05 0.19 -4.96
N VAL A 27 8.77 0.01 -5.23
CA VAL A 27 8.18 -1.29 -5.55
C VAL A 27 7.59 -1.19 -6.95
N ALA A 28 8.10 -1.98 -7.88
CA ALA A 28 7.73 -1.92 -9.30
C ALA A 28 7.81 -0.47 -9.86
N GLY A 29 8.92 0.21 -9.58
CA GLY A 29 9.24 1.54 -10.14
C GLY A 29 8.58 2.74 -9.46
N LEU A 30 7.74 2.52 -8.43
CA LEU A 30 7.06 3.59 -7.72
C LEU A 30 7.43 3.58 -6.23
N PRO A 31 7.84 4.71 -5.63
CA PRO A 31 8.05 4.82 -4.18
C PRO A 31 6.85 4.37 -3.36
N LEU A 32 7.09 3.72 -2.21
CA LEU A 32 6.05 3.25 -1.28
C LEU A 32 5.06 4.36 -0.90
N LEU A 33 5.56 5.55 -0.54
CA LEU A 33 4.70 6.67 -0.19
C LEU A 33 3.84 7.15 -1.38
N TYR A 34 4.41 7.18 -2.58
CA TYR A 34 3.68 7.63 -3.77
C TYR A 34 2.59 6.63 -4.12
N ARG A 35 2.88 5.33 -3.92
CA ARG A 35 1.93 4.25 -4.07
C ARG A 35 0.80 4.35 -3.04
N ALA A 36 1.10 4.59 -1.77
CA ALA A 36 0.09 4.78 -0.73
C ALA A 36 -0.85 5.97 -1.06
N ILE A 37 -0.28 7.12 -1.44
CA ILE A 37 -1.05 8.29 -1.90
C ILE A 37 -1.95 7.92 -3.10
N LYS A 38 -1.39 7.24 -4.11
CA LYS A 38 -2.13 6.85 -5.31
C LYS A 38 -3.27 5.87 -5.01
N ILE A 39 -3.06 4.89 -4.14
CA ILE A 39 -4.09 3.91 -3.72
C ILE A 39 -5.23 4.64 -3.00
N LEU A 40 -4.90 5.50 -2.04
CA LEU A 40 -5.90 6.28 -1.29
C LEU A 40 -6.65 7.26 -2.22
N TRP A 41 -5.95 7.89 -3.18
CA TRP A 41 -6.56 8.74 -4.19
C TRP A 41 -7.50 8.00 -5.13
N MET A 42 -7.13 6.81 -5.61
CA MET A 42 -8.02 5.93 -6.35
C MET A 42 -9.20 5.43 -5.50
N GLY A 43 -9.08 5.49 -4.18
CA GLY A 43 -10.14 5.27 -3.20
C GLY A 43 -11.07 6.46 -2.98
N GLY A 44 -10.80 7.62 -3.59
CA GLY A 44 -11.60 8.84 -3.47
C GLY A 44 -11.07 9.87 -2.47
N ILE A 45 -9.82 9.73 -1.98
CA ILE A 45 -9.21 10.68 -1.04
C ILE A 45 -8.28 11.65 -1.77
N ASP A 46 -8.48 12.94 -1.58
CA ASP A 46 -7.69 14.01 -2.22
C ASP A 46 -6.94 14.92 -1.23
N HIS A 47 -7.22 14.79 0.07
CA HIS A 47 -6.57 15.53 1.16
C HIS A 47 -5.75 14.60 2.06
N PHE A 48 -4.45 14.89 2.19
CA PHE A 48 -3.48 14.06 2.89
C PHE A 48 -2.70 14.83 3.95
N VAL A 49 -2.57 14.23 5.13
CA VAL A 49 -1.58 14.62 6.15
C VAL A 49 -0.50 13.54 6.15
N ILE A 50 0.72 13.89 5.77
CA ILE A 50 1.85 12.94 5.74
C ILE A 50 2.74 13.19 6.94
N VAL A 51 2.82 12.20 7.84
CA VAL A 51 3.70 12.25 9.00
C VAL A 51 5.08 11.73 8.61
N THR A 52 6.06 12.62 8.59
CA THR A 52 7.45 12.34 8.23
C THR A 52 8.32 12.24 9.48
N GLY A 53 9.51 11.64 9.36
CA GLY A 53 10.43 11.42 10.47
C GLY A 53 11.85 11.20 9.97
N CYS A 54 12.30 9.94 9.92
CA CYS A 54 13.63 9.61 9.40
C CYS A 54 13.87 10.19 7.99
N LYS A 55 14.87 11.08 7.85
CA LYS A 55 15.16 11.82 6.60
C LYS A 55 13.91 12.53 6.03
N GLY A 56 13.09 13.10 6.91
CA GLY A 56 11.81 13.69 6.52
C GLY A 56 11.94 14.77 5.44
N ASP A 57 13.00 15.60 5.46
CA ASP A 57 13.18 16.66 4.45
C ASP A 57 13.30 16.07 3.04
N THR A 58 14.06 14.99 2.91
CA THR A 58 14.17 14.24 1.66
C THR A 58 12.83 13.68 1.20
N VAL A 59 12.00 13.18 2.13
CA VAL A 59 10.65 12.69 1.82
C VAL A 59 9.76 13.83 1.33
N GLU A 60 9.75 14.95 2.04
CA GLU A 60 8.90 16.10 1.73
C GLU A 60 9.28 16.74 0.39
N GLU A 61 10.57 16.95 0.14
CA GLU A 61 11.07 17.48 -1.13
C GLU A 61 10.68 16.58 -2.31
N ALA A 62 10.85 15.26 -2.15
CA ALA A 62 10.51 14.29 -3.18
C ALA A 62 9.00 14.32 -3.49
N VAL A 63 8.14 14.31 -2.45
CA VAL A 63 6.68 14.39 -2.63
C VAL A 63 6.27 15.72 -3.26
N LYS A 64 6.79 16.87 -2.78
CA LYS A 64 6.47 18.20 -3.33
C LYS A 64 6.86 18.30 -4.82
N ARG A 65 7.97 17.68 -5.21
CA ARG A 65 8.44 17.66 -6.60
C ARG A 65 7.56 16.78 -7.48
N ASP A 66 7.30 15.53 -7.06
CA ASP A 66 6.80 14.47 -7.95
C ASP A 66 5.28 14.23 -7.85
N VAL A 67 4.65 14.56 -6.72
CA VAL A 67 3.21 14.33 -6.51
C VAL A 67 2.41 15.61 -6.79
N LYS A 68 1.42 15.52 -7.67
CA LYS A 68 0.56 16.63 -8.12
C LYS A 68 -0.91 16.22 -8.13
N GLY A 69 -1.81 17.19 -8.08
CA GLY A 69 -3.26 16.98 -8.20
C GLY A 69 -3.97 16.52 -6.92
N VAL A 70 -3.31 16.62 -5.77
CA VAL A 70 -3.86 16.32 -4.43
C VAL A 70 -3.36 17.37 -3.43
N SER A 71 -4.12 17.58 -2.35
CA SER A 71 -3.73 18.47 -1.23
C SER A 71 -2.91 17.69 -0.21
N ILE A 72 -1.71 18.17 0.11
CA ILE A 72 -0.77 17.50 1.02
C ILE A 72 -0.25 18.50 2.04
N SER A 73 -0.44 18.21 3.33
CA SER A 73 0.25 18.83 4.45
C SER A 73 1.24 17.84 5.07
N PHE A 74 2.33 18.36 5.61
CA PHE A 74 3.37 17.56 6.24
C PHE A 74 3.42 17.84 7.74
N VAL A 75 3.62 16.78 8.51
CA VAL A 75 3.81 16.84 9.96
C VAL A 75 5.11 16.14 10.29
N ARG A 76 6.07 16.86 10.86
CA ARG A 76 7.34 16.27 11.26
C ARG A 76 7.22 15.66 12.65
N ASN A 77 7.45 14.36 12.75
CA ASN A 77 7.61 13.67 14.04
C ASN A 77 9.11 13.56 14.37
N GLU A 78 9.61 14.47 15.21
CA GLU A 78 10.99 14.43 15.71
C GLU A 78 11.26 13.17 16.55
N GLU A 79 10.22 12.62 17.18
CA GLU A 79 10.28 11.43 18.03
C GLU A 79 9.98 10.13 17.26
N TRP A 80 10.21 10.11 15.94
CA TRP A 80 9.91 8.95 15.09
C TRP A 80 10.54 7.62 15.56
N GLN A 81 11.62 7.68 16.33
CA GLN A 81 12.28 6.52 16.92
C GLN A 81 11.45 5.85 18.02
N LYS A 82 10.51 6.59 18.64
CA LYS A 82 9.60 6.10 19.68
C LYS A 82 8.43 5.28 19.13
N GLY A 83 8.28 5.17 17.81
CA GLY A 83 7.31 4.28 17.17
C GLY A 83 6.17 4.98 16.43
N ASN A 84 5.32 4.19 15.77
CA ASN A 84 4.22 4.70 14.95
C ASN A 84 3.08 5.31 15.78
N LEU A 85 2.98 5.00 17.08
CA LEU A 85 2.05 5.65 18.00
C LEU A 85 2.33 7.16 18.13
N TYR A 86 3.61 7.52 18.29
CA TYR A 86 4.03 8.93 18.35
C TYR A 86 3.82 9.64 17.01
N SER A 87 3.88 8.91 15.90
CA SER A 87 3.57 9.46 14.58
C SER A 87 2.07 9.76 14.44
N LEU A 88 1.20 8.91 14.98
CA LEU A 88 -0.24 9.21 15.07
C LEU A 88 -0.47 10.46 15.94
N ALA A 89 0.08 10.49 17.16
CA ALA A 89 -0.13 11.61 18.09
C ALA A 89 0.33 12.96 17.51
N ALA A 90 1.45 12.99 16.79
CA ALA A 90 1.95 14.20 16.13
C ALA A 90 0.93 14.82 15.14
N ALA A 91 0.07 14.00 14.54
CA ALA A 91 -0.93 14.45 13.56
C ALA A 91 -2.19 15.06 14.21
N GLU A 92 -2.40 14.94 15.53
CA GLU A 92 -3.65 15.31 16.21
C GLU A 92 -4.08 16.77 15.93
N ASN A 93 -3.14 17.71 15.93
CA ASN A 93 -3.42 19.14 15.71
C ASN A 93 -3.65 19.53 14.25
N TYR A 94 -3.54 18.58 13.32
CA TYR A 94 -3.66 18.81 11.87
C TYR A 94 -4.93 18.18 11.27
N ILE A 95 -5.81 17.63 12.11
CA ILE A 95 -6.96 16.84 11.69
C ILE A 95 -8.22 17.41 12.32
N ASP A 96 -8.93 18.29 11.65
CA ASP A 96 -10.17 18.85 12.21
C ASP A 96 -11.38 17.94 11.97
N ASP A 97 -11.31 17.08 10.94
CA ASP A 97 -12.37 16.15 10.58
C ASP A 97 -12.69 15.15 11.70
N GLU A 98 -13.97 14.83 11.85
CA GLU A 98 -14.41 13.78 12.77
C GLU A 98 -13.87 12.40 12.37
N PHE A 99 -13.83 12.12 11.06
CA PHE A 99 -13.39 10.86 10.48
C PHE A 99 -12.22 11.05 9.53
N PHE A 100 -11.22 10.17 9.62
CA PHE A 100 -10.10 10.14 8.70
C PHE A 100 -9.63 8.70 8.48
N LEU A 101 -9.07 8.42 7.32
CA LEU A 101 -8.35 7.17 7.11
C LEU A 101 -6.92 7.31 7.65
N LEU A 102 -6.43 6.30 8.36
CA LEU A 102 -5.03 6.20 8.76
C LEU A 102 -4.39 5.05 7.97
N SER A 103 -3.24 5.31 7.35
CA SER A 103 -2.50 4.30 6.58
C SER A 103 -1.03 4.28 6.98
N VAL A 104 -0.48 3.08 7.12
CA VAL A 104 0.97 2.89 7.30
C VAL A 104 1.62 2.79 5.92
N CYS A 105 2.64 3.61 5.67
CA CYS A 105 3.21 3.84 4.33
C CYS A 105 3.79 2.59 3.65
N ASP A 106 4.22 1.59 4.41
CA ASP A 106 4.85 0.37 3.91
C ASP A 106 3.86 -0.75 3.58
N HIS A 107 2.57 -0.51 3.75
CA HIS A 107 1.52 -1.45 3.35
C HIS A 107 1.00 -1.09 1.96
N ILE A 108 0.95 -2.07 1.07
CA ILE A 108 0.37 -1.97 -0.25
C ILE A 108 -0.91 -2.77 -0.22
N PHE A 109 -2.04 -2.16 -0.57
CA PHE A 109 -3.33 -2.81 -0.59
C PHE A 109 -4.18 -2.34 -1.77
N ASP A 110 -5.22 -3.09 -2.06
CA ASP A 110 -6.17 -2.75 -3.11
C ASP A 110 -6.98 -1.48 -2.77
N HIS A 111 -7.05 -0.53 -3.71
CA HIS A 111 -7.80 0.72 -3.53
C HIS A 111 -9.32 0.51 -3.32
N ARG A 112 -9.86 -0.65 -3.70
CA ARG A 112 -11.25 -1.04 -3.41
C ARG A 112 -11.50 -1.17 -1.91
N ILE A 113 -10.49 -1.55 -1.14
CA ILE A 113 -10.58 -1.61 0.32
C ILE A 113 -10.79 -0.21 0.90
N VAL A 114 -10.13 0.80 0.34
CA VAL A 114 -10.31 2.20 0.73
C VAL A 114 -11.76 2.64 0.51
N LYS A 115 -12.32 2.38 -0.69
CA LYS A 115 -13.71 2.73 -1.01
C LYS A 115 -14.70 2.07 -0.04
N ALA A 116 -14.54 0.77 0.17
CA ALA A 116 -15.44 0.01 1.03
C ALA A 116 -15.34 0.44 2.50
N LEU A 117 -14.15 0.86 2.98
CA LEU A 117 -14.01 1.41 4.34
C LEU A 117 -14.73 2.75 4.50
N VAL A 118 -14.65 3.63 3.51
CA VAL A 118 -15.31 4.95 3.55
C VAL A 118 -16.84 4.79 3.61
N GLU A 119 -17.40 3.78 2.94
CA GLU A 119 -18.83 3.46 2.97
C GLU A 119 -19.34 3.00 4.35
N VAL A 120 -18.45 2.71 5.31
CA VAL A 120 -18.82 2.35 6.69
C VAL A 120 -19.19 3.59 7.52
N ILE A 121 -18.91 4.80 7.03
CA ILE A 121 -19.23 6.06 7.72
C ILE A 121 -20.75 6.34 7.62
N PRO A 122 -21.42 6.78 8.71
CA PRO A 122 -20.88 7.02 10.05
C PRO A 122 -20.76 5.72 10.86
N VAL A 123 -19.68 5.61 11.62
CA VAL A 123 -19.43 4.47 12.52
C VAL A 123 -19.32 4.93 13.96
N LYS A 124 -19.87 4.15 14.90
CA LYS A 124 -19.88 4.51 16.33
C LYS A 124 -18.52 4.31 17.03
N TYR A 125 -17.69 3.43 16.47
CA TYR A 125 -16.40 3.04 17.04
C TYR A 125 -15.33 4.09 16.73
N SER A 126 -14.38 4.27 17.64
CA SER A 126 -13.23 5.15 17.41
C SER A 126 -12.28 4.65 16.33
N VAL A 127 -12.25 3.34 16.10
CA VAL A 127 -11.42 2.72 15.06
C VAL A 127 -12.09 1.49 14.45
N VAL A 128 -12.03 1.42 13.13
CA VAL A 128 -12.33 0.23 12.34
C VAL A 128 -11.02 -0.22 11.70
N VAL A 129 -10.53 -1.40 12.09
CA VAL A 129 -9.29 -1.97 11.54
C VAL A 129 -9.61 -2.76 10.28
N ALA A 130 -9.01 -2.41 9.13
CA ALA A 130 -9.09 -3.27 7.96
C ALA A 130 -8.25 -4.52 8.23
N ALA A 131 -8.84 -5.70 8.03
CA ALA A 131 -8.22 -6.96 8.44
C ALA A 131 -8.49 -8.09 7.45
N GLU A 132 -7.49 -8.94 7.27
CA GLU A 132 -7.60 -10.20 6.52
C GLU A 132 -7.82 -11.38 7.49
N PRO A 133 -8.76 -12.31 7.20
CA PRO A 133 -8.90 -13.54 7.99
C PRO A 133 -7.62 -14.38 7.96
N GLY A 134 -7.25 -14.92 9.14
CA GLY A 134 -6.04 -15.72 9.31
C GLY A 134 -4.83 -14.93 9.79
N VAL A 135 -3.72 -15.63 9.95
CA VAL A 135 -2.44 -15.06 10.39
C VAL A 135 -1.47 -15.15 9.22
N ALA A 136 -1.07 -13.99 8.67
CA ALA A 136 -0.22 -13.94 7.49
C ALA A 136 1.20 -14.45 7.79
N ASN A 137 1.80 -13.98 8.89
CA ASN A 137 3.10 -14.42 9.39
C ASN A 137 3.28 -14.07 10.89
N GLU A 138 4.38 -14.51 11.49
CA GLU A 138 4.67 -14.29 12.91
C GLU A 138 4.95 -12.82 13.28
N GLU A 139 5.49 -12.04 12.35
CA GLU A 139 5.86 -10.64 12.55
C GLU A 139 4.70 -9.66 12.39
N ALA A 140 3.62 -10.12 11.74
CA ALA A 140 2.42 -9.34 11.48
C ALA A 140 1.69 -8.97 12.78
N THR A 141 0.97 -7.85 12.75
CA THR A 141 0.07 -7.47 13.84
C THR A 141 -1.19 -8.34 13.77
N LYS A 142 -1.34 -9.22 14.75
CA LYS A 142 -2.45 -10.18 14.84
C LYS A 142 -3.60 -9.55 15.62
N ILE A 143 -4.82 -9.90 15.25
CA ILE A 143 -6.04 -9.42 15.88
C ILE A 143 -6.90 -10.62 16.29
N ARG A 144 -7.31 -10.66 17.55
CA ARG A 144 -8.33 -11.59 18.04
C ARG A 144 -9.68 -10.90 18.01
N VAL A 145 -10.61 -11.46 17.24
CA VAL A 145 -11.93 -10.87 16.97
C VAL A 145 -13.03 -11.83 17.38
N GLU A 146 -13.99 -11.31 18.14
CA GLU A 146 -15.21 -12.00 18.54
C GLU A 146 -16.43 -11.11 18.24
N ASN A 147 -17.46 -11.65 17.60
CA ASN A 147 -18.69 -10.91 17.28
C ASN A 147 -18.43 -9.55 16.57
N LYS A 148 -17.46 -9.54 15.64
CA LYS A 148 -16.98 -8.35 14.89
C LYS A 148 -16.31 -7.26 15.75
N LYS A 149 -16.03 -7.52 17.02
CA LYS A 149 -15.29 -6.60 17.90
C LYS A 149 -13.85 -7.05 18.03
N VAL A 150 -12.94 -6.09 18.08
CA VAL A 150 -11.55 -6.37 18.45
C VAL A 150 -11.53 -6.67 19.95
N ILE A 151 -10.96 -7.81 20.32
CA ILE A 151 -10.76 -8.19 21.72
C ILE A 151 -9.30 -7.96 22.12
N GLU A 152 -8.38 -8.43 21.27
CA GLU A 152 -6.94 -8.20 21.43
C GLU A 152 -6.29 -7.86 20.08
N ILE A 153 -5.25 -7.05 20.12
CA ILE A 153 -4.43 -6.70 18.96
C ILE A 153 -2.96 -6.54 19.37
N GLY A 154 -2.06 -7.10 18.58
CA GLY A 154 -0.62 -6.96 18.80
C GLY A 154 0.19 -8.07 18.13
N LYS A 155 1.51 -7.95 18.16
CA LYS A 155 2.41 -8.95 17.56
C LYS A 155 2.42 -10.30 18.30
N ARG A 156 2.21 -10.26 19.62
CA ARG A 156 2.24 -11.44 20.52
C ARG A 156 0.83 -11.89 20.93
N VAL A 157 -0.14 -11.73 20.05
CA VAL A 157 -1.54 -12.14 20.26
C VAL A 157 -1.82 -13.41 19.45
N SER A 158 -2.56 -14.35 20.04
CA SER A 158 -3.15 -15.46 19.29
C SER A 158 -4.40 -14.95 18.57
N GLY A 159 -4.21 -14.43 17.36
CA GLY A 159 -5.26 -13.79 16.56
C GLY A 159 -5.85 -14.73 15.50
N ASN A 160 -7.07 -14.40 15.07
CA ASN A 160 -7.76 -15.02 13.93
C ASN A 160 -7.80 -14.09 12.70
N TYR A 161 -7.19 -12.92 12.79
CA TYR A 161 -7.08 -11.92 11.73
C TYR A 161 -5.70 -11.27 11.75
N THR A 162 -5.34 -10.68 10.61
CA THR A 162 -4.14 -9.87 10.43
C THR A 162 -4.52 -8.44 10.06
N ASP A 163 -3.93 -7.46 10.74
CA ASP A 163 -4.01 -6.03 10.39
C ASP A 163 -3.28 -5.76 9.07
N ILE A 164 -3.93 -5.03 8.16
CA ILE A 164 -3.37 -4.70 6.85
C ILE A 164 -2.79 -3.27 6.75
N GLY A 165 -2.66 -2.57 7.89
CA GLY A 165 -2.07 -1.23 7.95
C GLY A 165 -2.97 -0.12 7.42
N LEU A 166 -4.29 -0.34 7.40
CA LEU A 166 -5.31 0.63 7.01
C LEU A 166 -6.45 0.66 8.04
N PHE A 167 -6.81 1.87 8.48
CA PHE A 167 -7.80 2.07 9.54
C PHE A 167 -8.74 3.20 9.17
N LEU A 168 -10.03 3.06 9.48
CA LEU A 168 -10.95 4.19 9.55
C LEU A 168 -11.01 4.65 11.01
N CYS A 169 -10.55 5.86 11.27
CA CYS A 169 -10.43 6.42 12.60
C CYS A 169 -11.44 7.56 12.80
N ARG A 170 -11.95 7.67 14.01
CA ARG A 170 -12.53 8.91 14.52
C ARG A 170 -11.45 9.70 15.25
N ARG A 171 -11.59 11.03 15.33
CA ARG A 171 -10.71 11.91 16.13
C ARG A 171 -10.54 11.43 17.58
N LYS A 172 -11.54 10.75 18.15
CA LYS A 172 -11.47 10.13 19.48
C LYS A 172 -10.30 9.13 19.66
N ILE A 173 -9.72 8.57 18.59
CA ILE A 173 -8.54 7.69 18.66
C ILE A 173 -7.34 8.35 19.35
N PHE A 174 -7.19 9.67 19.21
CA PHE A 174 -6.09 10.42 19.85
C PHE A 174 -6.15 10.34 21.38
N LYS A 175 -7.35 10.27 21.97
CA LYS A 175 -7.50 10.03 23.41
C LYS A 175 -6.86 8.72 23.83
N TYR A 176 -7.00 7.66 23.04
CA TYR A 176 -6.38 6.36 23.33
C TYR A 176 -4.89 6.37 23.03
N ALA A 177 -4.46 7.11 22.01
CA ALA A 177 -3.05 7.30 21.73
C ALA A 177 -2.33 8.00 22.89
N ASN A 178 -2.92 9.06 23.45
CA ASN A 178 -2.35 9.79 24.58
C ASN A 178 -2.27 8.90 25.84
N ILE A 179 -3.32 8.12 26.15
CA ILE A 179 -3.28 7.13 27.24
C ILE A 179 -2.17 6.08 27.02
N ALA A 180 -2.01 5.60 25.79
CA ALA A 180 -0.96 4.64 25.46
C ALA A 180 0.44 5.24 25.69
N ILE A 181 0.66 6.48 25.23
CA ILE A 181 1.91 7.22 25.41
C ILE A 181 2.21 7.43 26.91
N GLU A 182 1.22 7.85 27.70
CA GLU A 182 1.36 8.00 29.17
C GLU A 182 1.73 6.68 29.86
N ARG A 183 1.32 5.53 29.30
CA ARG A 183 1.71 4.19 29.77
C ARG A 183 3.07 3.73 29.24
N GLY A 184 3.82 4.58 28.53
CA GLY A 184 5.13 4.24 27.97
C GLY A 184 5.07 3.33 26.75
N MET A 185 3.92 3.23 26.08
CA MET A 185 3.73 2.40 24.89
C MET A 185 4.23 3.13 23.63
N SER A 186 4.39 2.39 22.52
CA SER A 186 5.07 2.90 21.32
C SER A 186 4.39 2.51 20.00
N ASN A 187 3.51 1.51 20.02
CA ASN A 187 2.90 0.96 18.81
C ASN A 187 1.45 1.46 18.66
N LEU A 188 1.04 1.68 17.40
CA LEU A 188 -0.33 2.02 17.04
C LEU A 188 -1.32 0.96 17.56
N SER A 189 -0.93 -0.31 17.53
CA SER A 189 -1.71 -1.41 18.09
C SER A 189 -2.01 -1.21 19.58
N ASP A 190 -1.15 -0.53 20.33
CA ASP A 190 -1.34 -0.29 21.77
C ASP A 190 -2.51 0.68 22.02
N ALA A 191 -2.64 1.72 21.19
CA ALA A 191 -3.81 2.62 21.23
C ALA A 191 -5.10 1.91 20.82
N ILE A 192 -5.03 1.04 19.80
CA ILE A 192 -6.17 0.24 19.36
C ILE A 192 -6.57 -0.78 20.43
N GLN A 193 -5.60 -1.36 21.15
CA GLN A 193 -5.85 -2.26 22.28
C GLN A 193 -6.62 -1.56 23.40
N ILE A 194 -6.23 -0.33 23.76
CA ILE A 194 -6.96 0.47 24.76
C ILE A 194 -8.38 0.82 24.27
N ALA A 195 -8.56 1.08 22.97
CA ALA A 195 -9.89 1.27 22.39
C ALA A 195 -10.73 -0.03 22.48
N ALA A 196 -10.12 -1.19 22.21
CA ALA A 196 -10.74 -2.50 22.27
C ALA A 196 -11.21 -2.86 23.70
N GLU A 197 -10.38 -2.62 24.71
CA GLU A 197 -10.72 -2.79 26.13
C GLU A 197 -11.97 -2.00 26.54
N ARG A 198 -12.24 -0.88 25.86
CA ARG A 198 -13.42 -0.02 26.07
C ARG A 198 -14.59 -0.34 25.14
N GLY A 199 -14.49 -1.41 24.35
CA GLY A 199 -15.49 -1.81 23.37
C GLY A 199 -15.64 -0.83 22.19
N ASP A 200 -14.61 -0.04 21.93
CA ASP A 200 -14.60 1.10 20.99
C ASP A 200 -13.77 0.83 19.73
N ALA A 201 -13.49 -0.44 19.45
CA ALA A 201 -12.79 -0.91 18.26
C ALA A 201 -13.55 -2.06 17.59
N THR A 202 -13.61 -2.03 16.26
CA THR A 202 -14.22 -3.07 15.42
C THR A 202 -13.33 -3.35 14.22
N ILE A 203 -13.71 -4.32 13.39
CA ILE A 203 -12.97 -4.67 12.18
C ILE A 203 -13.81 -4.53 10.92
N PHE A 204 -13.12 -4.29 9.81
CA PHE A 204 -13.63 -4.46 8.45
C PHE A 204 -12.90 -5.64 7.80
N HIS A 205 -13.63 -6.68 7.41
CA HIS A 205 -13.04 -7.86 6.78
C HIS A 205 -12.87 -7.58 5.29
N ILE A 206 -11.65 -7.60 4.78
CA ILE A 206 -11.39 -7.28 3.37
C ILE A 206 -12.01 -8.30 2.40
N SER A 207 -12.24 -9.53 2.86
CA SER A 207 -12.92 -10.58 2.08
C SER A 207 -14.38 -10.23 1.72
N ARG A 208 -14.99 -9.25 2.38
CA ARG A 208 -16.36 -8.77 2.03
C ARG A 208 -16.43 -8.07 0.68
N ILE A 209 -15.30 -7.58 0.17
CA ILE A 209 -15.25 -6.91 -1.14
C ILE A 209 -15.50 -7.92 -2.27
N GLY A 210 -15.21 -9.20 -2.02
CA GLY A 210 -15.35 -10.28 -2.99
C GLY A 210 -14.41 -10.13 -4.19
N ASP A 211 -14.42 -11.15 -5.03
CA ASP A 211 -13.73 -11.12 -6.31
C ASP A 211 -14.56 -10.26 -7.28
N ILE A 212 -13.89 -9.36 -8.01
CA ILE A 212 -14.56 -8.51 -9.00
C ILE A 212 -13.99 -8.83 -10.36
N TYR A 213 -14.88 -9.10 -11.31
CA TYR A 213 -14.52 -9.20 -12.70
C TYR A 213 -14.19 -7.80 -13.26
N VAL A 214 -12.93 -7.58 -13.60
CA VAL A 214 -12.48 -6.32 -14.21
C VAL A 214 -12.46 -6.50 -15.72
N SER A 215 -13.46 -5.98 -16.42
CA SER A 215 -13.63 -6.15 -17.88
C SER A 215 -12.39 -5.72 -18.68
N LYS A 216 -11.74 -4.62 -18.29
CA LYS A 216 -10.49 -4.14 -18.91
C LYS A 216 -9.33 -5.12 -18.78
N LEU A 217 -9.32 -5.92 -17.71
CA LEU A 217 -8.31 -6.95 -17.45
C LEU A 217 -8.77 -8.34 -17.90
N ARG A 218 -10.05 -8.54 -18.21
CA ARG A 218 -10.65 -9.84 -18.58
C ARG A 218 -10.38 -10.94 -17.54
N LYS A 219 -10.44 -10.59 -16.26
CA LYS A 219 -10.24 -11.56 -15.17
C LYS A 219 -10.89 -11.09 -13.89
N GLU A 220 -11.08 -12.05 -13.00
CA GLU A 220 -11.39 -11.80 -11.60
C GLU A 220 -10.12 -11.33 -10.87
N VAL A 221 -10.25 -10.26 -10.09
CA VAL A 221 -9.16 -9.73 -9.27
C VAL A 221 -9.57 -9.83 -7.81
N LYS A 222 -8.87 -10.69 -7.07
CA LYS A 222 -9.02 -10.81 -5.62
C LYS A 222 -8.48 -9.55 -4.93
N PRO A 223 -9.12 -9.05 -3.86
CA PRO A 223 -8.51 -8.04 -3.01
C PRO A 223 -7.15 -8.57 -2.51
N TYR A 224 -6.15 -7.70 -2.49
CA TYR A 224 -4.80 -8.06 -2.07
C TYR A 224 -4.25 -7.02 -1.11
N TRP A 225 -3.31 -7.45 -0.29
CA TRP A 225 -2.46 -6.58 0.50
C TRP A 225 -1.10 -7.24 0.75
N ILE A 226 -0.10 -6.45 1.13
CA ILE A 226 1.21 -6.89 1.58
C ILE A 226 1.93 -5.77 2.34
N ASP A 227 2.64 -6.09 3.40
CA ASP A 227 3.57 -5.21 4.09
C ASP A 227 5.00 -5.39 3.55
N ILE A 228 5.67 -4.29 3.19
CA ILE A 228 7.00 -4.32 2.59
C ILE A 228 8.06 -4.07 3.66
N ASP A 229 8.57 -5.14 4.26
CA ASP A 229 9.55 -5.05 5.36
C ASP A 229 10.90 -5.69 5.04
N THR A 230 10.91 -6.69 4.16
CA THR A 230 12.09 -7.43 3.75
C THR A 230 12.27 -7.41 2.23
N PRO A 231 13.46 -7.75 1.72
CA PRO A 231 13.67 -7.92 0.28
C PRO A 231 12.83 -9.05 -0.35
N GLU A 232 12.35 -10.02 0.43
CA GLU A 232 11.40 -11.03 -0.04
C GLU A 232 10.02 -10.40 -0.24
N ASP A 233 9.52 -9.65 0.74
CA ASP A 233 8.23 -8.95 0.64
C ASP A 233 8.23 -7.97 -0.53
N LEU A 234 9.36 -7.29 -0.78
CA LEU A 234 9.50 -6.42 -1.95
C LEU A 234 9.29 -7.20 -3.26
N ARG A 235 9.90 -8.38 -3.40
CA ARG A 235 9.72 -9.23 -4.60
C ARG A 235 8.28 -9.72 -4.72
N GLN A 236 7.66 -10.11 -3.61
CA GLN A 236 6.26 -10.54 -3.59
C GLN A 236 5.31 -9.38 -3.93
N GLY A 237 5.55 -8.18 -3.40
CA GLY A 237 4.79 -6.98 -3.72
C GLY A 237 4.90 -6.60 -5.19
N GLU A 238 6.10 -6.67 -5.77
CA GLU A 238 6.31 -6.48 -7.22
C GLU A 238 5.49 -7.47 -8.04
N LYS A 239 5.50 -8.74 -7.66
CA LYS A 239 4.72 -9.80 -8.30
C LYS A 239 3.21 -9.51 -8.20
N ILE A 240 2.70 -9.23 -6.99
CA ILE A 240 1.27 -8.92 -6.75
C ILE A 240 0.82 -7.72 -7.57
N ILE A 241 1.63 -6.66 -7.67
CA ILE A 241 1.29 -5.45 -8.44
C ILE A 241 1.18 -5.77 -9.93
N VAL A 242 2.12 -6.52 -10.48
CA VAL A 242 2.12 -6.86 -11.90
C VAL A 242 1.02 -7.85 -12.21
N GLU A 243 0.85 -8.87 -11.38
CA GLU A 243 -0.21 -9.86 -11.53
C GLU A 243 -1.59 -9.27 -11.33
N SER A 244 -1.80 -8.28 -10.46
CA SER A 244 -3.11 -7.60 -10.35
C SER A 244 -3.40 -6.66 -11.53
N SER A 245 -2.35 -6.18 -12.23
CA SER A 245 -2.47 -5.24 -13.35
C SER A 245 -2.46 -5.91 -14.73
N SER A 246 -2.00 -7.15 -14.84
CA SER A 246 -1.91 -7.89 -16.11
C SER A 246 -3.29 -8.29 -16.63
N LYS A 247 -3.42 -8.46 -17.94
CA LYS A 247 -4.67 -9.00 -18.51
C LYS A 247 -4.73 -10.52 -18.27
N GLY A 248 -5.95 -11.05 -18.19
CA GLY A 248 -6.20 -12.48 -18.24
C GLY A 248 -5.70 -13.06 -19.57
N ALA A 249 -5.07 -14.23 -19.49
CA ALA A 249 -4.58 -14.96 -20.63
C ALA A 249 -5.74 -15.32 -21.57
N SER A 250 -5.55 -15.13 -22.87
CA SER A 250 -6.53 -15.50 -23.91
C SER A 250 -6.53 -17.00 -24.22
N ASP A 251 -5.41 -17.67 -23.97
CA ASP A 251 -5.14 -19.05 -24.35
C ASP A 251 -4.00 -19.64 -23.49
N LEU A 252 -3.68 -20.92 -23.72
CA LEU A 252 -2.65 -21.65 -22.97
C LEU A 252 -1.23 -21.07 -23.19
N LEU A 253 -0.91 -20.62 -24.39
CA LEU A 253 0.41 -20.04 -24.69
C LEU A 253 0.56 -18.68 -23.99
N ALA A 254 -0.48 -17.85 -24.03
CA ALA A 254 -0.54 -16.61 -23.30
C ALA A 254 -0.34 -16.83 -21.79
N HIS A 255 -0.93 -17.90 -21.24
CA HIS A 255 -0.84 -18.20 -19.81
C HIS A 255 0.57 -18.69 -19.40
N TYR A 256 1.10 -19.71 -20.09
CA TYR A 256 2.33 -20.40 -19.65
C TYR A 256 3.62 -19.79 -20.20
N VAL A 257 3.57 -19.11 -21.34
CA VAL A 257 4.77 -18.61 -22.03
C VAL A 257 4.82 -17.08 -22.01
N HIS A 258 3.77 -16.40 -22.51
CA HIS A 258 3.83 -14.95 -22.68
C HIS A 258 3.74 -14.21 -21.34
N THR A 259 2.77 -14.56 -20.48
CA THR A 259 2.53 -13.82 -19.22
C THR A 259 3.78 -13.76 -18.32
N PRO A 260 4.54 -14.85 -18.08
CA PRO A 260 5.77 -14.77 -17.29
C PRO A 260 6.82 -13.84 -17.89
N ILE A 261 7.00 -13.86 -19.22
CA ILE A 261 7.98 -13.04 -19.93
C ILE A 261 7.54 -11.57 -19.92
N GLU A 262 6.27 -11.31 -20.22
CA GLU A 262 5.67 -9.97 -20.18
C GLU A 262 5.79 -9.36 -18.80
N ASN A 263 5.43 -10.10 -17.75
CA ASN A 263 5.53 -9.62 -16.37
C ASN A 263 6.99 -9.29 -16.00
N TRP A 264 7.94 -10.12 -16.41
CA TRP A 264 9.36 -9.86 -16.20
C TRP A 264 9.82 -8.58 -16.93
N LEU A 265 9.45 -8.41 -18.21
CA LEU A 265 9.76 -7.21 -18.99
C LEU A 265 9.14 -5.97 -18.36
N VAL A 266 7.87 -6.03 -17.97
CA VAL A 266 7.15 -4.93 -17.30
C VAL A 266 7.87 -4.52 -16.02
N LEU A 267 8.30 -5.47 -15.18
CA LEU A 267 9.06 -5.15 -13.96
C LEU A 267 10.40 -4.49 -14.27
N LYS A 268 11.10 -4.90 -15.33
CA LYS A 268 12.36 -4.28 -15.74
C LYS A 268 12.14 -2.86 -16.25
N VAL A 269 11.17 -2.68 -17.13
CA VAL A 269 10.83 -1.37 -17.72
C VAL A 269 10.29 -0.41 -16.66
N ALA A 270 9.45 -0.88 -15.74
CA ALA A 270 8.90 -0.06 -14.65
C ALA A 270 9.98 0.57 -13.77
N LYS A 271 11.15 -0.09 -13.62
CA LYS A 271 12.30 0.44 -12.86
C LYS A 271 13.14 1.44 -13.66
N THR A 272 12.77 1.74 -14.90
CA THR A 272 13.44 2.73 -15.74
C THR A 272 12.65 4.05 -15.78
N LYS A 273 13.23 5.07 -16.40
CA LYS A 273 12.54 6.35 -16.65
C LYS A 273 11.63 6.31 -17.89
N LEU A 274 11.47 5.15 -18.54
CA LEU A 274 10.62 5.03 -19.72
C LEU A 274 9.16 5.21 -19.33
N THR A 275 8.52 6.17 -19.98
CA THR A 275 7.07 6.39 -19.84
C THR A 275 6.28 5.34 -20.64
N PRO A 276 5.02 5.05 -20.28
CA PRO A 276 4.17 4.14 -21.04
C PRO A 276 4.09 4.51 -22.53
N ASN A 277 4.04 5.81 -22.85
CA ASN A 277 4.00 6.29 -24.24
C ASN A 277 5.30 5.96 -24.99
N GLN A 278 6.46 6.09 -24.34
CA GLN A 278 7.74 5.71 -24.94
C GLN A 278 7.81 4.20 -25.18
N VAL A 279 7.29 3.39 -24.25
CA VAL A 279 7.20 1.94 -24.44
C VAL A 279 6.33 1.61 -25.66
N THR A 280 5.16 2.26 -25.80
CA THR A 280 4.30 2.10 -26.98
C THR A 280 5.02 2.45 -28.28
N LEU A 281 5.79 3.55 -28.31
CA LEU A 281 6.57 3.94 -29.48
C LEU A 281 7.64 2.90 -29.83
N ILE A 282 8.35 2.38 -28.83
CA ILE A 282 9.37 1.34 -29.00
C ILE A 282 8.75 0.07 -29.58
N VAL A 283 7.62 -0.39 -29.00
CA VAL A 283 6.91 -1.59 -29.47
C VAL A 283 6.44 -1.42 -30.93
N ASN A 284 5.91 -0.24 -31.28
CA ASN A 284 5.50 0.05 -32.64
C ASN A 284 6.70 0.06 -33.62
N LEU A 285 7.85 0.57 -33.20
CA LEU A 285 9.07 0.55 -34.02
C LEU A 285 9.52 -0.89 -34.31
N PHE A 286 9.47 -1.78 -33.33
CA PHE A 286 9.74 -3.21 -33.53
C PHE A 286 8.74 -3.84 -34.51
N ALA A 287 7.44 -3.56 -34.35
CA ALA A 287 6.39 -4.08 -35.24
C ALA A 287 6.56 -3.62 -36.70
N TYR A 288 6.87 -2.34 -36.93
CA TYR A 288 7.13 -1.82 -38.28
C TYR A 288 8.43 -2.39 -38.87
N SER A 289 9.46 -2.59 -38.03
CA SER A 289 10.72 -3.21 -38.46
C SER A 289 10.51 -4.67 -38.86
N ALA A 290 9.72 -5.43 -38.09
CA ALA A 290 9.35 -6.80 -38.42
C ALA A 290 8.60 -6.86 -39.77
N THR A 291 7.63 -5.97 -39.95
CA THR A 291 6.88 -5.84 -41.21
C THR A 291 7.82 -5.56 -42.40
N LEU A 292 8.76 -4.62 -42.24
CA LEU A 292 9.74 -4.32 -43.29
C LEU A 292 10.65 -5.52 -43.60
N LEU A 293 11.11 -6.26 -42.59
CA LEU A 293 11.91 -7.47 -42.80
C LEU A 293 11.15 -8.56 -43.55
N PHE A 294 9.85 -8.75 -43.26
CA PHE A 294 8.99 -9.64 -44.05
C PHE A 294 8.90 -9.20 -45.52
N LEU A 295 8.72 -7.90 -45.77
CA LEU A 295 8.68 -7.36 -47.15
C LEU A 295 10.01 -7.55 -47.89
N LEU A 296 11.13 -7.50 -47.18
CA LEU A 296 12.48 -7.73 -47.73
C LEU A 296 12.86 -9.23 -47.79
N SER A 297 11.91 -10.14 -47.56
CA SER A 297 12.13 -11.60 -47.55
C SER A 297 13.15 -12.08 -46.51
N GLN A 298 13.40 -11.30 -45.46
CA GLN A 298 14.30 -11.63 -44.35
C GLN A 298 13.55 -12.38 -43.23
N TYR A 299 12.94 -13.53 -43.57
CA TYR A 299 11.98 -14.22 -42.71
C TYR A 299 12.55 -14.62 -41.34
N LEU A 300 13.78 -15.11 -41.28
CA LEU A 300 14.40 -15.52 -40.01
C LEU A 300 14.58 -14.33 -39.07
N ALA A 301 15.07 -13.21 -39.59
CA ALA A 301 15.25 -11.99 -38.80
C ALA A 301 13.91 -11.40 -38.36
N ALA A 302 12.90 -11.42 -39.24
CA ALA A 302 11.55 -10.97 -38.92
C ALA A 302 10.94 -11.80 -37.76
N SER A 303 10.99 -13.14 -37.85
CA SER A 303 10.43 -14.04 -36.83
C SER A 303 11.10 -13.92 -35.45
N ILE A 304 12.34 -13.44 -35.35
CA ILE A 304 13.02 -13.23 -34.05
C ILE A 304 12.47 -12.00 -33.32
N ILE A 305 12.02 -10.99 -34.05
CA ILE A 305 11.55 -9.71 -33.48
C ILE A 305 10.03 -9.56 -33.46
N THR A 306 9.29 -10.62 -33.84
CA THR A 306 7.82 -10.70 -33.74
C THR A 306 7.43 -11.51 -32.52
#